data_AF-A0A7X8FZ64-F1
#
_entry.id   AF-A0A7X8FZ64-F1
#
_cell.length_a   1.000
_cell.length_b   1.000
_cell.length_c   1.000
_cell.angle_alpha   90.00
_cell.angle_beta   90.00
_cell.angle_gamma   90.00
#
_symmetry.space_group_name_H-M   'P 1'
#
loop_
_entity.id
_entity.type
_entity.pdbx_description
1 polymer ?
#
loop_
_entity_poly.entity_id
_entity_poly.type
_entity_poly.pdbx_seq_one_letter_code
_entity_poly.pdbx_strand_id
1 'polypeptide(L)'
;MIGLILAILTLIAWWKLFEKAGREGWEGIVPIYNIYVLMLIIKRPWWWVFLFFIPVVNIIIAIITTIDFLRCFRVPKWHIILAILFSGIYWIYLAFVAKTDFYEPVEIVK
;
A
#
# COMPACT_ATOMS: atom_id res chain seq x y z
N MET A 1 3.47 23.56 9.27
CA MET A 1 4.65 23.34 8.41
C MET A 1 5.08 21.87 8.38
N ILE A 2 5.29 21.23 9.54
CA ILE A 2 5.74 19.83 9.65
C ILE A 2 4.78 18.82 8.95
N GLY A 3 3.46 18.96 9.12
CA GLY A 3 2.49 18.06 8.49
C GLY A 3 2.50 18.07 6.96
N LEU A 4 2.79 19.23 6.35
CA LEU A 4 2.89 19.36 4.90
C LEU A 4 4.12 18.60 4.35
N ILE A 5 5.24 18.70 5.07
CA ILE A 5 6.48 17.98 4.74
C ILE A 5 6.24 16.47 4.81
N LEU A 6 5.59 15.99 5.88
CA LEU A 6 5.25 14.58 6.03
C LEU A 6 4.31 14.09 4.92
N ALA A 7 3.32 14.89 4.53
CA ALA A 7 2.41 14.56 3.44
C ALA A 7 3.15 14.40 2.10
N ILE A 8 4.03 15.36 1.76
CA ILE A 8 4.84 15.30 0.53
C ILE A 8 5.76 14.07 0.55
N LEU A 9 6.44 13.80 1.66
CA LEU A 9 7.29 12.61 1.79
C LEU A 9 6.50 11.31 1.64
N THR A 10 5.29 11.26 2.18
CA THR A 10 4.41 10.09 2.07
C THR A 10 3.97 9.88 0.61
N LEU A 11 3.67 10.95 -0.13
CA LEU A 11 3.35 10.86 -1.56
C LEU A 11 4.53 10.33 -2.38
N ILE A 12 5.73 10.82 -2.11
CA ILE A 12 6.95 10.32 -2.77
C ILE A 12 7.21 8.85 -2.37
N ALA A 13 6.93 8.47 -1.12
CA ALA A 13 7.02 7.08 -0.68
C ALA A 13 6.07 6.17 -1.46
N TRP A 14 4.81 6.58 -1.64
CA TRP A 14 3.84 5.84 -2.46
C TRP A 14 4.29 5.73 -3.92
N TRP A 15 4.83 6.81 -4.50
CA TRP A 15 5.42 6.78 -5.84
C TRP A 15 6.48 5.68 -5.95
N LYS A 16 7.42 5.65 -5.00
CA LYS A 16 8.52 4.67 -4.98
C LYS A 16 8.05 3.24 -4.74
N LEU A 17 7.04 3.04 -3.90
CA LEU A 17 6.47 1.72 -3.65
C LEU A 17 5.78 1.14 -4.90
N PHE A 18 5.11 1.98 -5.68
CA PHE A 18 4.49 1.58 -6.95
C PHE A 18 5.55 1.26 -8.01
N GLU A 19 6.63 2.06 -8.11
CA GLU A 19 7.78 1.73 -8.97
C GLU A 19 8.42 0.39 -8.57
N LYS A 20 8.59 0.12 -7.27
CA LYS A 20 9.07 -1.18 -6.78
C LYS A 20 8.15 -2.33 -7.19
N ALA A 21 6.84 -2.10 -7.27
CA ALA A 21 5.84 -3.07 -7.70
C ALA A 21 5.74 -3.23 -9.22
N GLY A 22 6.64 -2.62 -10.01
CA GLY A 22 6.62 -2.69 -11.47
C GLY A 22 5.53 -1.85 -12.13
N ARG A 23 5.00 -0.85 -11.41
CA ARG A 23 3.96 0.07 -11.87
C ARG A 23 4.52 1.49 -12.03
N GLU A 24 3.79 2.35 -12.72
CA GLU A 24 4.24 3.74 -12.87
C GLU A 24 3.99 4.49 -11.54
N GLY A 25 4.96 5.27 -11.07
CA GLY A 25 4.87 5.83 -9.72
C GLY A 25 3.79 6.90 -9.54
N TRP A 26 3.40 7.60 -10.60
CA TRP A 26 2.27 8.55 -10.56
C TRP A 26 0.94 7.84 -10.28
N GLU A 27 0.81 6.55 -10.62
CA GLU A 27 -0.40 5.76 -10.34
C GLU A 27 -0.67 5.67 -8.84
N GLY A 28 0.37 5.75 -8.00
CA GLY A 28 0.26 5.74 -6.55
C GLY A 28 -0.24 7.04 -5.91
N ILE A 29 -0.30 8.14 -6.68
CA ILE A 29 -0.65 9.47 -6.18
C ILE A 29 -2.10 9.85 -6.50
N VAL A 30 -2.59 9.45 -7.68
CA VAL A 30 -3.92 9.81 -8.14
C VAL A 30 -4.98 9.14 -7.26
N PRO A 31 -5.84 9.90 -6.55
CA PRO A 31 -6.86 9.32 -5.69
C PRO A 31 -7.80 8.39 -6.48
N ILE A 32 -8.30 7.33 -5.82
CA ILE A 32 -9.13 6.27 -6.40
C ILE A 32 -8.36 5.37 -7.37
N TYR A 33 -7.62 5.95 -8.32
CA TYR A 33 -6.79 5.19 -9.26
C TYR A 33 -5.68 4.43 -8.54
N ASN A 34 -5.07 5.01 -7.52
CA ASN A 34 -4.10 4.34 -6.67
C ASN A 34 -4.69 3.10 -5.98
N ILE A 35 -5.94 3.14 -5.53
CA ILE A 35 -6.63 1.99 -4.93
C ILE A 35 -6.86 0.91 -5.99
N TYR A 36 -7.34 1.30 -7.17
CA TYR A 36 -7.54 0.37 -8.29
C TYR A 36 -6.24 -0.34 -8.69
N VAL A 37 -5.16 0.41 -8.89
CA VAL A 37 -3.86 -0.16 -9.25
C VAL A 37 -3.29 -0.99 -8.10
N LEU A 38 -3.47 -0.57 -6.85
CA LEU A 38 -3.10 -1.37 -5.69
C LEU A 38 -3.79 -2.73 -5.71
N MET A 39 -5.09 -2.81 -6.06
CA MET A 39 -5.80 -4.08 -6.23
C MET A 39 -5.16 -4.96 -7.31
N LEU A 40 -4.75 -4.37 -8.43
CA LEU A 40 -4.05 -5.09 -9.50
C LEU A 40 -2.69 -5.63 -9.03
N ILE A 41 -1.92 -4.82 -8.29
CA ILE A 41 -0.61 -5.20 -7.72
C ILE A 41 -0.78 -6.41 -6.80
N ILE A 42 -1.74 -6.36 -5.88
CA ILE A 42 -1.97 -7.44 -4.90
C ILE A 42 -2.83 -8.59 -5.45
N LYS A 43 -3.18 -8.57 -6.74
CA LYS A 43 -4.03 -9.56 -7.42
C LYS A 43 -5.40 -9.78 -6.76
N ARG A 44 -5.98 -8.72 -6.17
CA ARG A 44 -7.34 -8.72 -5.62
C ARG A 44 -8.36 -8.24 -6.66
N PRO A 45 -9.65 -8.55 -6.47
CA PRO A 45 -10.68 -8.12 -7.42
C PRO A 45 -10.78 -6.60 -7.47
N TRP A 46 -10.83 -6.02 -8.68
CA TRP A 46 -10.93 -4.57 -8.86
C TRP A 46 -12.19 -3.94 -8.22
N TRP A 47 -13.27 -4.72 -8.05
CA TRP A 47 -14.50 -4.26 -7.41
C TRP A 47 -14.31 -3.93 -5.91
N TRP A 48 -13.20 -4.34 -5.29
CA TRP A 48 -12.86 -3.96 -3.91
C TRP A 48 -12.68 -2.45 -3.75
N VAL A 49 -12.40 -1.70 -4.83
CA VAL A 49 -12.35 -0.24 -4.81
C VAL A 49 -13.67 0.34 -4.26
N PHE A 50 -14.82 -0.24 -4.59
CA PHE A 50 -16.12 0.22 -4.08
C PHE A 50 -16.27 0.03 -2.57
N LEU A 51 -15.62 -0.99 -2.01
CA LEU A 51 -15.68 -1.29 -0.57
C LEU A 51 -14.98 -0.22 0.27
N PHE A 52 -14.01 0.52 -0.29
CA PHE A 52 -13.36 1.64 0.39
C PHE A 52 -14.29 2.82 0.64
N PHE A 53 -15.43 2.90 -0.06
CA PHE A 53 -16.42 3.97 0.11
C PHE A 53 -17.51 3.61 1.13
N ILE A 54 -17.58 2.36 1.59
CA ILE A 54 -18.56 1.91 2.58
C ILE A 54 -17.95 2.10 3.99
N PRO A 55 -18.56 2.90 4.88
CA PRO A 55 -18.09 3.07 6.25
C PRO A 55 -17.99 1.73 6.99
N VAL A 56 -17.02 1.61 7.90
CA VAL A 56 -16.68 0.38 8.65
C VAL A 56 -16.04 -0.72 7.77
N VAL A 57 -16.65 -1.04 6.64
CA VAL A 57 -16.10 -2.01 5.67
C VAL A 57 -14.76 -1.51 5.12
N ASN A 58 -14.65 -0.21 4.86
CA ASN A 58 -13.40 0.42 4.41
C ASN A 58 -12.22 0.17 5.35
N ILE A 59 -12.43 0.12 6.67
CA ILE A 59 -11.36 -0.15 7.65
C ILE A 59 -10.88 -1.60 7.53
N ILE A 60 -11.83 -2.55 7.48
CA ILE A 60 -11.52 -3.97 7.37
C ILE A 60 -10.77 -4.23 6.06
N ILE A 61 -11.28 -3.69 4.96
CA ILE A 61 -10.64 -3.85 3.65
C ILE A 61 -9.27 -3.16 3.62
N ALA A 62 -9.12 -1.95 4.17
CA ALA A 62 -7.82 -1.28 4.24
C ALA A 62 -6.77 -2.11 4.99
N ILE A 63 -7.15 -2.76 6.10
CA ILE A 63 -6.27 -3.66 6.84
C ILE A 63 -5.88 -4.87 5.97
N ILE A 64 -6.85 -5.55 5.35
CA ILE A 64 -6.58 -6.71 4.48
C ILE A 64 -5.66 -6.33 3.32
N THR A 65 -5.97 -5.23 2.64
CA THR A 65 -5.20 -4.70 1.50
C THR A 65 -3.77 -4.37 1.93
N THR A 66 -3.58 -3.78 3.12
CA THR A 66 -2.27 -3.49 3.70
C THR A 66 -1.50 -4.78 3.97
N ILE A 67 -2.14 -5.79 4.57
CA ILE A 67 -1.51 -7.09 4.85
C ILE A 67 -1.02 -7.74 3.57
N ASP A 68 -1.86 -7.78 2.53
CA ASP A 68 -1.50 -8.40 1.25
C ASP A 68 -0.38 -7.63 0.53
N PHE A 69 -0.42 -6.30 0.57
CA PHE A 69 0.66 -5.48 0.02
C PHE A 69 1.98 -5.70 0.76
N LEU A 70 1.97 -5.78 2.09
CA LEU A 70 3.16 -6.08 2.89
C LEU A 70 3.70 -7.49 2.65
N ARG A 71 2.84 -8.47 2.38
CA ARG A 71 3.27 -9.82 2.00
C ARG A 71 4.08 -9.83 0.70
N CYS A 72 3.76 -8.92 -0.23
CA CYS A 72 4.55 -8.75 -1.45
C CYS A 72 5.99 -8.32 -1.15
N PHE A 73 6.25 -7.63 -0.04
CA PHE A 73 7.61 -7.24 0.40
C PHE A 73 8.26 -8.26 1.36
N ARG A 74 7.62 -9.41 1.61
CA ARG A 74 8.07 -10.46 2.55
C ARG A 74 8.45 -9.95 3.94
N VAL A 75 7.83 -8.86 4.40
CA VAL A 75 8.07 -8.33 5.74
C VAL A 75 7.39 -9.22 6.80
N PRO A 76 7.97 -9.32 8.01
CA PRO A 76 7.38 -10.13 9.07
C PRO A 76 6.03 -9.55 9.53
N LYS A 77 5.11 -10.42 9.98
CA LYS A 77 3.70 -10.06 10.26
C LYS A 77 3.54 -8.92 11.28
N TRP A 78 4.47 -8.74 12.21
CA TRP A 78 4.41 -7.65 13.20
C TRP A 78 4.53 -6.25 12.55
N HIS A 79 5.05 -6.15 11.32
CA HIS A 79 5.07 -4.90 10.56
C HIS A 79 3.65 -4.38 10.24
N ILE A 80 2.63 -5.24 10.22
CA ILE A 80 1.23 -4.83 10.03
C ILE A 80 0.81 -3.88 11.16
N ILE A 81 1.22 -4.17 12.40
CA ILE A 81 0.91 -3.33 13.56
C ILE A 81 1.58 -1.97 13.42
N LEU A 82 2.83 -1.93 12.92
CA LEU A 82 3.54 -0.68 12.64
C LEU A 82 2.89 0.11 11.51
N ALA A 83 2.44 -0.55 10.44
CA ALA A 83 1.74 0.08 9.33
C ALA A 83 0.42 0.72 9.77
N ILE A 84 -0.27 0.13 10.76
CA ILE A 84 -1.52 0.67 11.30
C ILE A 84 -1.24 1.81 12.29
N LEU A 85 -0.38 1.61 13.28
CA LEU A 85 -0.10 2.60 14.33
C LEU A 85 0.70 3.80 13.83
N PHE A 86 1.61 3.58 12.88
CA PHE A 86 2.55 4.57 12.37
C PHE A 86 2.44 4.76 10.84
N SER A 87 1.24 4.59 10.28
CA SER A 87 0.95 4.63 8.84
C SER A 87 1.78 5.66 8.05
N GLY A 88 1.73 6.94 8.39
CA GLY A 88 2.44 7.99 7.63
C GLY A 88 3.96 7.79 7.55
N ILE A 89 4.60 7.41 8.66
CA ILE A 89 6.07 7.23 8.72
C ILE A 89 6.47 5.85 8.19
N TYR A 90 5.63 4.85 8.43
CA TYR A 90 5.92 3.47 8.06
C TYR A 90 6.03 3.29 6.54
N TRP A 91 5.15 3.92 5.75
CA TRP A 91 5.25 3.86 4.28
C TRP A 91 6.55 4.47 3.77
N ILE A 92 7.03 5.55 4.38
CA ILE A 92 8.32 6.19 4.07
C ILE A 92 9.47 5.24 4.41
N TYR A 93 9.43 4.61 5.59
CA TYR A 93 10.42 3.60 5.99
C TYR A 93 10.48 2.43 5.00
N LEU A 94 9.33 1.89 4.59
CA LEU A 94 9.27 0.77 3.65
C LEU A 94 9.78 1.16 2.24
N ALA A 95 9.48 2.39 1.81
CA ALA A 95 9.89 2.89 0.51
C ALA A 95 11.42 3.06 0.40
N PHE A 96 12.05 3.67 1.41
CA PHE A 96 13.45 4.12 1.31
C PHE A 96 14.45 3.36 2.17
N VAL A 97 14.04 2.92 3.36
CA VAL A 97 14.96 2.37 4.37
C VAL A 97 14.96 0.85 4.35
N ALA A 98 13.78 0.24 4.21
CA ALA A 98 13.66 -1.20 4.13
C ALA A 98 14.33 -1.73 2.85
N LYS A 99 15.36 -2.56 3.02
CA LYS A 99 16.02 -3.29 1.93
C LYS A 99 15.20 -4.52 1.54
N THR A 100 13.97 -4.27 1.08
CA THR A 100 13.01 -5.28 0.68
C THR A 100 12.69 -5.14 -0.79
N ASP A 101 12.90 -6.23 -1.54
CA ASP A 101 12.44 -6.35 -2.91
C ASP A 101 10.94 -6.65 -2.94
N PHE A 102 10.29 -6.22 -4.01
CA PHE A 102 8.91 -6.57 -4.27
C PHE A 102 8.85 -7.95 -4.94
N TYR A 103 7.95 -8.79 -4.45
CA TYR A 103 7.63 -10.10 -5.00
C TYR A 103 6.17 -10.11 -5.41
N GLU A 104 5.89 -10.65 -6.59
CA GLU A 104 4.50 -10.85 -6.99
C GLU A 104 3.76 -11.69 -5.94
N PRO A 105 2.54 -11.29 -5.56
CA PRO A 105 1.75 -12.07 -4.62
C PRO A 105 1.49 -13.45 -5.23
N VAL A 106 1.80 -14.50 -4.47
CA VAL A 106 1.42 -15.87 -4.83
C VAL A 106 -0.07 -15.87 -5.05
N GLU A 107 -0.53 -16.21 -6.26
CA GLU A 107 -1.96 -16.33 -6.54
C GLU A 107 -2.56 -17.22 -5.47
N ILE A 108 -3.47 -16.67 -4.65
CA ILE A 108 -4.33 -17.50 -3.81
C ILE A 108 -5.18 -18.23 -4.82
N VAL A 109 -4.77 -19.46 -5.15
CA VAL A 109 -5.44 -20.39 -6.06
C VAL A 109 -6.94 -20.24 -5.85
N LYS A 110 -7.63 -19.78 -6.89
CA LYS A 110 -9.09 -19.56 -6.89
C LYS A 110 -9.82 -20.87 -6.67
#